data_AF-A0A4V6YCE7-F1
#
_entry.id   AF-A0A4V6YCE7-F1
#
_cell.length_a   1.000
_cell.length_b   1.000
_cell.length_c   1.000
_cell.angle_alpha   90.00
_cell.angle_beta   90.00
_cell.angle_gamma   90.00
#
_symmetry.space_group_name_H-M   'P 1'
#
loop_
_entity.id
_entity.type
_entity.pdbx_description
1 polymer ?
#
loop_
_entity_poly.entity_id
_entity_poly.type
_entity_poly.pdbx_seq_one_letter_code
_entity_poly.pdbx_strand_id
1 'polypeptide(L)' 'MSSKPPSAPGVGHTGPLVSARCTGCGKCSKKRTAEIVGDESSGSFEHVCHSCRCVTWWNVLDLLEAAERSRGKR' A
#
# COMPACT_ATOMS: atom_id res chain seq x y z
N MET A 1 5.69 -26.34 25.57
CA MET A 1 5.18 -25.00 25.21
C MET A 1 5.54 -24.75 23.76
N SER A 2 4.59 -24.81 22.82
CA SER A 2 4.85 -24.58 21.39
C SER A 2 4.73 -23.10 21.08
N SER A 3 5.88 -22.43 20.98
CA SER A 3 5.98 -21.07 20.47
C SER A 3 5.70 -21.08 18.97
N LYS A 4 4.44 -20.82 18.59
CA LYS A 4 4.03 -20.60 17.20
C LYS A 4 4.65 -19.29 16.72
N PRO A 5 5.45 -19.27 15.64
CA PRO A 5 6.01 -18.02 15.12
C PRO A 5 4.86 -17.08 14.73
N PRO A 6 4.99 -15.76 14.93
CA PRO A 6 3.99 -14.80 14.46
C PRO A 6 3.84 -14.99 12.96
N SER A 7 2.59 -15.24 12.52
CA SER A 7 2.23 -15.26 11.11
C SER A 7 2.86 -14.04 10.44
N ALA A 8 3.65 -14.27 9.39
CA ALA A 8 4.21 -13.19 8.59
C ALA A 8 3.09 -12.18 8.27
N PRO A 9 3.31 -10.87 8.44
CA PRO A 9 2.29 -9.89 8.12
C PRO A 9 1.85 -10.11 6.68
N GLY A 10 0.56 -10.35 6.49
CA GLY A 10 0.00 -10.54 5.15
C GLY A 10 0.41 -9.39 4.25
N VAL A 11 0.72 -9.70 2.99
CA VAL A 11 0.96 -8.71 1.92
C VAL A 11 -0.13 -7.63 2.02
N GLY A 12 0.27 -6.39 2.31
CA GLY A 12 -0.61 -5.24 2.54
C GLY A 12 -0.59 -4.63 3.96
N HIS A 13 0.15 -5.19 4.92
CA HIS A 13 0.28 -4.65 6.28
C HIS A 13 1.63 -3.97 6.58
N THR A 14 2.53 -3.88 5.60
CA THR A 14 3.88 -3.33 5.78
C THR A 14 4.22 -2.45 4.59
N GLY A 15 5.02 -1.40 4.82
CA GLY A 15 5.43 -0.42 3.81
C GLY A 15 4.65 0.90 3.86
N PRO A 16 5.09 1.92 3.10
CA PRO A 16 4.54 3.27 3.15
C PRO A 16 3.04 3.27 2.84
N LEU A 17 2.30 4.06 3.62
CA LEU A 17 0.95 4.47 3.23
C LEU A 17 1.01 5.35 1.99
N VAL A 18 0.32 4.93 0.95
CA VAL A 18 0.25 5.63 -0.33
C VAL A 18 -1.21 5.91 -0.71
N SER A 19 -1.45 7.05 -1.36
CA SER A 19 -2.67 7.26 -2.12
C SER A 19 -2.45 6.68 -3.50
N ALA A 20 -3.33 5.77 -3.95
CA ALA A 20 -3.16 5.10 -5.22
C ALA A 20 -4.45 5.04 -6.02
N ARG A 21 -4.33 4.94 -7.34
CA ARG A 21 -5.43 4.84 -8.29
C ARG A 21 -5.45 3.49 -8.99
N CYS A 22 -6.58 2.81 -8.90
CA CYS A 22 -6.83 1.58 -9.64
C CYS A 22 -6.75 1.85 -11.15
N THR A 23 -5.94 1.09 -11.88
CA THR A 23 -5.83 1.18 -13.34
C THR A 23 -7.07 0.65 -14.06
N GLY A 24 -7.77 -0.32 -13.47
CA GLY A 24 -8.96 -0.93 -14.07
C GLY A 24 -10.23 -0.07 -14.00
N CYS A 25 -10.50 0.59 -12.87
CA CYS A 25 -11.74 1.35 -12.66
C CYS A 25 -11.54 2.82 -12.28
N GLY A 26 -10.29 3.30 -12.17
CA GLY A 26 -9.99 4.69 -11.82
C GLY A 26 -10.24 5.05 -10.34
N LYS A 27 -10.69 4.11 -9.51
CA LYS A 27 -10.94 4.36 -8.08
C LYS A 27 -9.65 4.73 -7.35
N CYS A 28 -9.67 5.85 -6.63
CA CYS A 28 -8.59 6.22 -5.72
C CYS A 28 -8.83 5.63 -4.33
N SER A 29 -7.79 5.09 -3.71
CA SER A 29 -7.85 4.51 -2.36
C SER A 29 -6.49 4.60 -1.69
N LYS A 30 -6.50 4.79 -0.37
CA LYS A 30 -5.29 4.70 0.45
C LYS A 30 -4.95 3.24 0.67
N LYS A 31 -3.71 2.86 0.39
CA LYS A 31 -3.20 1.49 0.48
C LYS A 31 -1.84 1.51 1.15
N ARG A 32 -1.50 0.44 1.87
CA ARG A 32 -0.11 0.20 2.30
C ARG A 32 0.47 -0.84 1.36
N THR A 33 1.67 -0.55 0.86
CA THR A 33 2.40 -1.48 0.00
C THR A 33 3.87 -1.43 0.36
N ALA A 34 4.51 -2.59 0.42
CA ALA A 34 5.95 -2.72 0.61
C ALA A 34 6.70 -2.81 -0.72
N GLU A 35 6.00 -3.22 -1.78
CA GLU A 35 6.59 -3.50 -3.09
C GLU A 35 5.93 -2.58 -4.11
N ILE A 36 6.63 -1.50 -4.45
CA ILE A 36 6.27 -0.59 -5.54
C ILE A 36 7.25 -0.89 -6.68
N VAL A 37 6.70 -1.20 -7.85
CA VAL A 37 7.48 -1.37 -9.08
C VAL A 37 7.71 0.02 -9.67
N GLY A 38 8.99 0.40 -9.78
CA GLY A 38 9.42 1.73 -10.22
C GLY A 38 9.70 2.67 -9.05
N ASP A 39 9.60 3.97 -9.28
CA ASP A 39 9.80 5.00 -8.24
C ASP A 39 8.72 4.94 -7.17
N GLU A 40 9.06 5.12 -5.90
CA GLU A 40 8.09 5.02 -4.80
C GLU A 40 6.95 6.06 -4.91
N SER A 41 7.20 7.23 -5.52
CA SER A 41 6.23 8.32 -5.64
C SER A 41 5.33 8.24 -6.88
N SER A 42 5.66 7.43 -7.88
CA SER A 42 4.94 7.36 -9.17
C SER A 42 4.83 5.95 -9.74
N GLY A 43 5.38 4.96 -9.03
CA GLY A 43 5.39 3.56 -9.41
C GLY A 43 4.04 2.91 -9.24
N SER A 44 4.00 1.61 -9.48
CA SER A 44 2.76 0.84 -9.46
C SER A 44 2.90 -0.42 -8.62
N PHE A 45 1.80 -0.86 -8.01
CA PHE A 45 1.77 -2.09 -7.24
C PHE A 45 0.48 -2.87 -7.49
N GLU A 46 0.53 -4.17 -7.30
CA GLU A 46 -0.65 -5.02 -7.43
C GLU A 46 -1.43 -5.06 -6.11
N HIS A 47 -2.72 -4.82 -6.18
CA HIS A 47 -3.60 -4.96 -5.02
C HIS A 47 -5.03 -5.28 -5.45
N VAL A 48 -5.77 -5.97 -4.59
CA VAL A 48 -7.20 -6.19 -4.79
C VAL A 48 -7.97 -4.87 -4.87
N CYS A 49 -8.77 -4.72 -5.92
CA CYS A 49 -9.76 -3.67 -6.03
C CYS A 49 -11.15 -4.23 -5.74
N HIS A 50 -11.79 -3.78 -4.66
CA HIS A 50 -13.14 -4.24 -4.31
C HIS A 50 -14.20 -3.82 -5.33
N SER A 51 -13.97 -2.76 -6.11
CA SER A 51 -14.89 -2.35 -7.16
C SER A 51 -14.76 -3.22 -8.42
N CYS A 52 -13.54 -3.61 -8.80
CA CYS A 52 -13.31 -4.55 -9.91
C CYS A 52 -13.49 -6.02 -9.49
N ARG A 53 -13.45 -6.28 -8.18
CA ARG A 53 -13.47 -7.62 -7.56
C ARG A 53 -12.36 -8.54 -8.06
N CYS A 54 -11.23 -7.96 -8.48
CA CYS A 54 -10.04 -8.66 -8.96
C CYS A 54 -8.76 -7.99 -8.42
N VAL A 55 -7.64 -8.71 -8.52
CA VAL A 55 -6.30 -8.13 -8.36
C VAL A 55 -6.00 -7.33 -9.62
N THR A 56 -5.53 -6.10 -9.43
CA THR A 56 -5.23 -5.18 -10.51
C THR A 56 -4.07 -4.28 -10.10
N TRP A 57 -3.51 -3.57 -11.07
CA TRP A 57 -2.45 -2.60 -10.83
C TRP A 57 -3.02 -1.29 -10.29
N TRP A 58 -2.30 -0.72 -9.34
CA TRP A 58 -2.58 0.57 -8.72
C TRP A 58 -1.39 1.49 -8.92
N ASN A 59 -1.62 2.65 -9.51
CA ASN A 59 -0.59 3.67 -9.69
C ASN A 59 -0.53 4.51 -8.42
N VAL A 60 0.66 4.67 -7.85
CA VAL A 60 0.89 5.59 -6.74
C VAL A 60 0.67 7.02 -7.25
N LEU A 61 -0.12 7.77 -6.51
CA LEU A 61 -0.35 9.20 -6.73
C LEU A 61 0.42 10.05 -5.73
N ASP A 62 0.51 9.60 -4.47
CA ASP A 62 1.13 10.35 -3.39
C ASP A 62 1.60 9.43 -2.25
N LEU A 63 2.78 9.69 -1.68
CA LEU A 63 3.31 8.99 -0.51
C LEU A 63 2.86 9.72 0.78
N LEU A 64 1.88 9.15 1.48
CA LEU A 64 1.30 9.77 2.68
C LEU A 64 2.15 9.56 3.94
N GLU A 65 3.03 8.55 3.97
CA GLU A 65 3.80 8.21 5.18
C GLU A 65 5.00 9.14 5.44
N ALA A 66 5.43 9.94 4.46
CA ALA A 66 6.45 10.97 4.67
C ALA A 66 5.96 12.08 5.63
N ALA A 67 4.64 12.29 5.76
CA ALA A 67 4.05 13.33 6.59
C ALA A 67 3.84 12.94 8.06
N GLU A 68 3.74 11.64 8.38
CA GLU A 68 3.37 11.19 9.75
C GLU A 68 4.58 11.02 10.67
N ARG A 69 5.82 11.03 10.14
CA ARG A 69 7.05 11.01 10.94
C ARG A 69 7.38 12.35 11.63
N SER A 70 6.71 13.44 11.27
CA SER A 70 6.95 14.77 11.87
C SER A 70 5.97 15.14 13.01
N ARG A 71 5.00 14.27 13.35
CA ARG A 71 4.01 14.50 14.42
C ARG A 71 4.30 13.76 15.73
N GLY A 72 5.58 13.64 16.07
CA GLY A 72 6.06 13.06 17.33
C GLY A 72 7.17 13.86 17.97
N LYS A 73 6.96 15.16 18.23
CA LYS A 73 7.82 15.92 19.15
C LYS A 73 7.08 17.06 19.86
N ARG A 74 6.37 16.73 20.93
CA ARG A 74 6.43 17.36 22.26
C ARG A 74 5.37 16.79 23.18
#